data_AF-A0AAW0MSS9-F1
#
_entry.id   AF-A0AAW0MSS9-F1
#
_cell.length_a   1.000
_cell.length_b   1.000
_cell.length_c   1.000
_cell.angle_alpha   90.00
_cell.angle_beta   90.00
_cell.angle_gamma   90.00
#
_symmetry.space_group_name_H-M   'P 1'
#
loop_
_entity.id
_entity.type
_entity.pdbx_description
1 polymer ?
#
loop_
_entity_poly.entity_id
_entity_poly.type
_entity_poly.pdbx_seq_one_letter_code
_entity_poly.pdbx_strand_id
1 'polypeptide(L)'
;MPLSERWSDAALERVVQQRIVPALSAQGFCWLDGVLGEATGGAVLEQVRRMHASGALKGGQLMRSAPGVKRSAVRGDQIAWVCGEERGCEAVNVLLQLIDRLVSSAAKRLDKGISHRSKAMVACYPGGGAGYVKHVDNPNSDGRCITCIYYLNKNWNANDDGGVLRIFPEGKPYVADIEPLFDRLLLFWSDRRNPHEVQPSYATRYAITVWYFDSQERAEAKRRCRERTDSENSNSSE
;
A
#
# COMPACT_ATOMS: atom_id res chain seq x y z
N MET A 1 21.57 0.24 -14.77
CA MET A 1 21.68 -1.24 -14.68
C MET A 1 20.31 -1.85 -14.92
N PRO A 2 20.21 -2.96 -15.66
CA PRO A 2 18.99 -3.74 -15.80
C PRO A 2 18.45 -4.19 -14.43
N LEU A 3 17.12 -4.22 -14.26
CA LEU A 3 16.48 -4.70 -13.04
C LEU A 3 16.88 -6.13 -12.66
N SER A 4 17.11 -6.99 -13.65
CA SER A 4 17.51 -8.38 -13.48
C SER A 4 18.88 -8.51 -12.82
N GLU A 5 19.83 -7.65 -13.17
CA GLU A 5 21.15 -7.62 -12.54
C GLU A 5 21.09 -7.02 -11.14
N ARG A 6 20.22 -6.01 -10.95
CA ARG A 6 20.06 -5.34 -9.65
C ARG A 6 19.44 -6.23 -8.59
N TRP A 7 18.44 -7.03 -8.99
CA TRP A 7 17.68 -7.91 -8.11
C TRP A 7 17.88 -9.37 -8.50
N SER A 8 19.14 -9.81 -8.49
CA SER A 8 19.48 -11.23 -8.43
C SER A 8 18.91 -11.85 -7.16
N ASP A 9 18.68 -13.17 -7.17
CA ASP A 9 18.08 -13.86 -6.02
C ASP A 9 18.91 -13.68 -4.75
N ALA A 10 20.25 -13.73 -4.87
CA ALA A 10 21.16 -13.48 -3.76
C ALA A 10 21.07 -12.03 -3.21
N ALA A 11 20.98 -11.03 -4.10
CA ALA A 11 20.83 -9.63 -3.67
C ALA A 11 19.49 -9.39 -2.97
N LEU A 12 18.42 -9.99 -3.51
CA LEU A 12 17.08 -9.93 -2.94
C LEU A 12 17.05 -10.56 -1.55
N GLU A 13 17.56 -11.78 -1.41
CA GLU A 13 17.64 -12.48 -0.12
C GLU A 13 18.45 -11.69 0.90
N ARG A 14 19.57 -11.10 0.49
CA ARG A 14 20.40 -10.26 1.37
C ARG A 14 19.62 -9.06 1.90
N VAL A 15 18.92 -8.33 1.03
CA VAL A 15 18.10 -7.17 1.45
C VAL A 15 16.98 -7.60 2.39
N VAL A 16 16.32 -8.72 2.09
CA VAL A 16 15.25 -9.26 2.94
C VAL A 16 15.77 -9.61 4.33
N GLN A 17 16.88 -10.35 4.41
CA GLN A 17 17.48 -10.78 5.67
C GLN A 17 18.04 -9.63 6.50
N GLN A 18 18.74 -8.69 5.86
CA GLN A 18 19.50 -7.67 6.57
C GLN A 18 18.69 -6.40 6.84
N ARG A 19 17.63 -6.14 6.07
CA ARG A 19 16.85 -4.89 6.18
C ARG A 19 15.38 -5.14 6.47
N ILE A 20 14.68 -5.88 5.60
CA ILE A 20 13.21 -5.97 5.67
C ILE A 20 12.76 -6.73 6.92
N VAL A 21 13.24 -7.95 7.12
CA VAL A 21 12.81 -8.81 8.23
C VAL A 21 13.15 -8.18 9.59
N PRO A 22 14.38 -7.70 9.85
CA PRO A 22 14.69 -7.06 11.13
C PRO A 22 13.86 -5.79 11.39
N ALA A 23 13.65 -4.95 10.38
CA ALA A 23 12.88 -3.71 10.53
C ALA A 23 11.39 -3.98 10.78
N LEU A 24 10.78 -4.91 10.03
CA LEU A 24 9.39 -5.31 10.28
C LEU A 24 9.21 -5.93 11.66
N SER A 25 10.17 -6.73 12.14
CA SER A 25 10.10 -7.34 13.48
C SER A 25 10.31 -6.33 14.61
N ALA A 26 11.24 -5.38 14.46
CA ALA A 26 11.60 -4.45 15.54
C ALA A 26 10.76 -3.17 15.57
N GLN A 27 10.49 -2.60 14.39
CA GLN A 27 9.87 -1.28 14.22
C GLN A 27 8.42 -1.39 13.69
N GLY A 28 8.09 -2.47 13.00
CA GLY A 28 6.77 -2.69 12.40
C GLY A 28 6.61 -2.15 10.98
N PHE A 29 7.64 -1.48 10.46
CA PHE A 29 7.69 -0.91 9.11
C PHE A 29 9.15 -0.86 8.60
N CYS A 30 9.32 -0.74 7.29
CA CYS A 30 10.62 -0.67 6.60
C CYS A 30 10.44 0.06 5.27
N TRP A 31 11.40 0.89 4.85
CA TRP A 31 11.43 1.39 3.48
C TRP A 31 12.77 1.14 2.79
N LEU A 32 12.71 1.02 1.47
CA LEU A 32 13.83 0.87 0.56
C LEU A 32 13.76 1.99 -0.46
N ASP A 33 14.87 2.69 -0.65
CA ASP A 33 14.99 3.74 -1.64
C ASP A 33 15.68 3.23 -2.90
N GLY A 34 15.29 3.82 -4.03
CA GLY A 34 15.86 3.52 -5.32
C GLY A 34 15.52 2.12 -5.81
N VAL A 35 14.36 1.53 -5.52
CA VAL A 35 14.12 0.09 -5.75
C VAL A 35 14.18 -0.31 -7.23
N LEU A 36 13.57 0.45 -8.11
CA LEU A 36 13.51 0.18 -9.55
C LEU A 36 14.61 0.91 -10.35
N GLY A 37 15.10 2.04 -9.83
CA GLY A 37 15.99 2.98 -10.51
C GLY A 37 15.23 3.95 -11.42
N GLU A 38 15.94 4.99 -11.86
CA GLU A 38 15.38 6.13 -12.59
C GLU A 38 14.58 5.74 -13.84
N ALA A 39 15.12 4.82 -14.66
CA ALA A 39 14.51 4.43 -15.92
C ALA A 39 13.19 3.68 -15.72
N THR A 40 13.20 2.61 -14.91
CA THR A 40 11.99 1.81 -14.67
C THR A 40 11.00 2.56 -13.79
N GLY A 41 11.45 3.19 -12.70
CA GLY A 41 10.58 4.02 -11.86
C GLY A 41 9.92 5.14 -12.66
N GLY A 42 10.66 5.74 -13.61
CA GLY A 42 10.14 6.73 -14.54
C GLY A 42 9.07 6.16 -15.47
N ALA A 43 9.26 4.95 -16.00
CA ALA A 43 8.25 4.27 -16.81
C ALA A 43 6.96 3.99 -16.03
N VAL A 44 7.06 3.59 -14.76
CA VAL A 44 5.89 3.41 -13.88
C VAL A 44 5.16 4.74 -13.67
N LEU A 45 5.90 5.82 -13.38
CA LEU A 45 5.33 7.16 -13.21
C LEU A 45 4.57 7.62 -14.47
N GLU A 46 5.15 7.42 -15.66
CA GLU A 46 4.50 7.78 -16.92
C GLU A 46 3.23 6.97 -17.18
N GLN A 47 3.20 5.68 -16.83
CA GLN A 47 1.96 4.88 -16.90
C GLN A 47 0.88 5.44 -15.95
N VAL A 48 1.24 5.74 -14.70
CA VAL A 48 0.29 6.32 -13.73
C VAL A 48 -0.22 7.68 -14.18
N ARG A 49 0.65 8.55 -14.72
CA ARG A 49 0.26 9.85 -15.28
C ARG A 49 -0.72 9.71 -16.44
N ARG A 50 -0.52 8.74 -17.33
CA ARG A 50 -1.45 8.46 -18.44
C ARG A 50 -2.82 7.99 -17.93
N MET A 51 -2.84 7.13 -16.91
CA MET A 51 -4.10 6.70 -16.27
C MET A 51 -4.84 7.88 -15.63
N HIS A 52 -4.09 8.81 -15.01
CA HIS A 52 -4.69 10.01 -14.43
C HIS A 52 -5.23 10.94 -15.52
N ALA A 53 -4.44 11.23 -16.56
CA ALA A 53 -4.82 12.11 -17.65
C ALA A 53 -6.03 11.60 -18.46
N SER A 54 -6.21 10.28 -18.57
CA SER A 54 -7.39 9.69 -19.24
C SER A 54 -8.65 9.69 -18.38
N GLY A 55 -8.57 10.15 -17.12
CA GLY A 55 -9.68 10.13 -16.18
C GLY A 55 -10.05 8.75 -15.66
N ALA A 56 -9.12 7.77 -15.75
CA ALA A 56 -9.34 6.41 -15.25
C ALA A 56 -9.42 6.38 -13.71
N LEU A 57 -8.70 7.29 -13.03
CA LEU A 57 -8.75 7.41 -11.57
C LEU A 57 -10.07 8.06 -11.13
N LYS A 58 -10.78 7.40 -10.21
CA LYS A 58 -12.08 7.86 -9.65
C LYS A 58 -11.96 8.13 -8.17
N GLY A 59 -12.81 8.98 -7.59
CA GLY A 59 -12.74 9.29 -6.16
C GLY A 59 -12.72 8.04 -5.27
N GLY A 60 -11.78 7.99 -4.31
CA GLY A 60 -11.55 6.85 -3.43
C GLY A 60 -12.82 6.44 -2.66
N GLN A 61 -13.17 5.16 -2.74
CA GLN A 61 -14.32 4.60 -2.02
C GLN A 61 -13.92 4.07 -0.64
N LEU A 62 -14.83 4.19 0.34
CA LEU A 62 -14.76 3.51 1.63
C LEU A 62 -15.67 2.27 1.59
N MET A 63 -15.22 1.14 2.13
CA MET A 63 -16.03 -0.10 2.18
C MET A 63 -17.30 0.04 3.02
N ARG A 64 -17.39 1.00 3.94
CA ARG A 64 -18.62 1.38 4.68
C ARG A 64 -18.58 2.88 4.94
N SER A 65 -19.48 3.64 4.33
CA SER A 65 -19.72 5.04 4.73
C SER A 65 -20.95 5.05 5.63
N ALA A 66 -20.83 5.56 6.87
CA ALA A 66 -22.00 5.89 7.66
C ALA A 66 -22.82 6.98 6.93
N PRO A 67 -24.17 6.94 6.96
CA PRO A 67 -24.98 7.98 6.34
C PRO A 67 -24.62 9.36 6.91
N GLY A 68 -24.28 10.33 6.06
CA GLY A 68 -24.07 11.73 6.45
C GLY A 68 -22.62 12.23 6.55
N VAL A 69 -21.60 11.36 6.53
CA VAL A 69 -20.19 11.81 6.51
C VAL A 69 -19.79 12.20 5.09
N LYS A 70 -19.39 13.46 4.88
CA LYS A 70 -18.84 13.92 3.59
C LYS A 70 -17.59 13.12 3.26
N ARG A 71 -17.55 12.47 2.09
CA ARG A 71 -16.45 11.59 1.64
C ARG A 71 -15.08 12.29 1.64
N SER A 72 -15.05 13.56 1.26
CA SER A 72 -13.85 14.40 1.27
C SER A 72 -13.29 14.69 2.67
N ALA A 73 -14.07 14.45 3.73
CA ALA A 73 -13.60 14.60 5.11
C ALA A 73 -12.72 13.42 5.58
N VAL A 74 -12.76 12.29 4.87
CA VAL A 74 -12.02 11.07 5.25
C VAL A 74 -10.82 10.84 4.33
N ARG A 75 -11.02 10.94 3.00
CA ARG A 75 -9.96 10.82 2.01
C ARG A 75 -10.20 11.72 0.80
N GLY A 76 -9.14 12.37 0.31
CA GLY A 76 -9.18 13.31 -0.80
C GLY A 76 -8.60 12.79 -2.12
N ASP A 77 -8.30 11.49 -2.22
CA ASP A 77 -7.59 10.91 -3.35
C ASP A 77 -8.52 10.28 -4.41
N GLN A 78 -7.96 10.13 -5.61
CA GLN A 78 -8.54 9.41 -6.74
C GLN A 78 -7.76 8.12 -6.93
N ILE A 79 -8.45 7.00 -7.17
CA ILE A 79 -7.86 5.68 -7.28
C ILE A 79 -8.30 4.93 -8.54
N ALA A 80 -7.44 4.01 -8.98
CA ALA A 80 -7.75 2.96 -9.93
C ALA A 80 -7.16 1.62 -9.45
N TRP A 81 -7.83 0.51 -9.77
CA TRP A 81 -7.36 -0.83 -9.43
C TRP A 81 -6.85 -1.53 -10.69
N VAL A 82 -5.59 -1.98 -10.67
CA VAL A 82 -4.94 -2.64 -11.81
C VAL A 82 -4.36 -4.00 -11.41
N CYS A 83 -4.49 -4.99 -12.27
CA CYS A 83 -3.87 -6.31 -12.09
C CYS A 83 -2.37 -6.29 -12.46
N GLY A 84 -2.00 -5.42 -13.41
CA GLY A 84 -0.69 -5.37 -14.05
C GLY A 84 -0.65 -6.12 -15.38
N GLU A 85 -1.67 -6.89 -15.74
CA GLU A 85 -1.73 -7.64 -17.00
C GLU A 85 -2.43 -6.87 -18.12
N GLU A 86 -3.08 -5.75 -17.76
CA GLU A 86 -3.75 -4.88 -18.71
C GLU A 86 -2.74 -4.22 -19.66
N ARG A 87 -3.13 -4.04 -20.93
CA ARG A 87 -2.32 -3.31 -21.91
C ARG A 87 -2.01 -1.90 -21.38
N GLY A 88 -0.73 -1.51 -21.42
CA GLY A 88 -0.27 -0.23 -20.90
C GLY A 88 0.06 -0.23 -19.40
N CYS A 89 0.03 -1.39 -18.72
CA CYS A 89 0.42 -1.57 -17.31
C CYS A 89 1.73 -2.36 -17.14
N GLU A 90 2.53 -2.51 -18.20
CA GLU A 90 3.72 -3.36 -18.22
C GLU A 90 4.77 -2.94 -17.18
N ALA A 91 5.03 -1.64 -17.01
CA ALA A 91 5.98 -1.17 -15.98
C ALA A 91 5.41 -1.37 -14.57
N VAL A 92 4.10 -1.17 -14.36
CA VAL A 92 3.43 -1.52 -13.10
C VAL A 92 3.55 -3.02 -12.83
N ASN A 93 3.42 -3.89 -13.83
CA ASN A 93 3.63 -5.33 -13.69
C ASN A 93 5.03 -5.66 -13.15
N VAL A 94 6.06 -5.04 -13.75
CA VAL A 94 7.45 -5.22 -13.32
C VAL A 94 7.65 -4.81 -11.86
N LEU A 95 7.05 -3.69 -11.43
CA LEU A 95 7.02 -3.29 -10.03
C LEU A 95 6.38 -4.38 -9.15
N LEU A 96 5.19 -4.85 -9.54
CA LEU A 96 4.44 -5.85 -8.77
C LEU A 96 5.20 -7.16 -8.63
N GLN A 97 5.83 -7.66 -9.69
CA GLN A 97 6.66 -8.87 -9.65
C GLN A 97 7.83 -8.73 -8.67
N LEU A 98 8.45 -7.54 -8.60
CA LEU A 98 9.54 -7.30 -7.65
C LEU A 98 9.03 -7.29 -6.19
N ILE A 99 7.93 -6.59 -5.91
CA ILE A 99 7.32 -6.58 -4.58
C ILE A 99 6.90 -8.01 -4.19
N ASP A 100 6.30 -8.78 -5.12
CA ASP A 100 5.90 -10.17 -4.91
C ASP A 100 7.09 -11.04 -4.50
N ARG A 101 8.25 -10.91 -5.16
CA ARG A 101 9.48 -11.63 -4.78
C ARG A 101 10.00 -11.21 -3.40
N LEU A 102 10.06 -9.91 -3.12
CA LEU A 102 10.53 -9.37 -1.83
C LEU A 102 9.66 -9.86 -0.66
N VAL A 103 8.34 -9.71 -0.80
CA VAL A 103 7.39 -10.08 0.24
C VAL A 103 7.33 -11.59 0.42
N SER A 104 7.36 -12.38 -0.65
CA SER A 104 7.39 -13.84 -0.54
C SER A 104 8.64 -14.33 0.20
N SER A 105 9.80 -13.72 -0.05
CA SER A 105 11.03 -14.04 0.65
C SER A 105 10.99 -13.62 2.13
N ALA A 106 10.43 -12.44 2.43
CA ALA A 106 10.27 -11.97 3.81
C ALA A 106 9.27 -12.82 4.60
N ALA A 107 8.14 -13.19 3.99
CA ALA A 107 7.07 -13.96 4.62
C ALA A 107 7.54 -15.32 5.12
N LYS A 108 8.35 -16.02 4.32
CA LYS A 108 8.97 -17.30 4.71
C LYS A 108 9.81 -17.19 5.99
N ARG A 109 10.40 -16.00 6.24
CA ARG A 109 11.26 -15.74 7.40
C ARG A 109 10.50 -15.19 8.61
N LEU A 110 9.33 -14.60 8.37
CA LEU A 110 8.45 -14.04 9.38
C LEU A 110 7.37 -15.04 9.83
N ASP A 111 7.46 -16.29 9.37
CA ASP A 111 6.47 -17.36 9.59
C ASP A 111 5.04 -16.92 9.22
N LYS A 112 4.91 -16.23 8.08
CA LYS A 112 3.63 -15.76 7.55
C LYS A 112 3.23 -16.57 6.32
N GLY A 113 2.05 -17.18 6.37
CA GLY A 113 1.48 -17.96 5.28
C GLY A 113 0.83 -17.05 4.24
N ILE A 114 1.61 -16.20 3.56
CA ILE A 114 1.05 -15.29 2.54
C ILE A 114 0.54 -16.10 1.33
N SER A 115 -0.73 -15.92 1.00
CA SER A 115 -1.40 -16.70 -0.06
C SER A 115 -1.51 -15.94 -1.39
N HIS A 116 -1.91 -14.68 -1.33
CA HIS A 116 -2.11 -13.82 -2.48
C HIS A 116 -2.05 -12.35 -2.05
N ARG A 117 -2.02 -11.45 -3.03
CA ARG A 117 -2.19 -10.01 -2.81
C ARG A 117 -3.42 -9.46 -3.51
N SER A 118 -3.81 -8.25 -3.15
CA SER A 118 -4.80 -7.47 -3.88
C SER A 118 -4.31 -7.10 -5.29
N LYS A 119 -5.24 -6.60 -6.11
CA LYS A 119 -4.89 -5.71 -7.23
C LYS A 119 -4.12 -4.50 -6.71
N ALA A 120 -3.31 -3.87 -7.55
CA ALA A 120 -2.61 -2.66 -7.20
C ALA A 120 -3.59 -1.48 -7.20
N MET A 121 -3.66 -0.77 -6.08
CA MET A 121 -4.40 0.48 -5.98
C MET A 121 -3.47 1.62 -6.36
N VAL A 122 -3.61 2.12 -7.58
CA VAL A 122 -2.95 3.36 -8.04
C VAL A 122 -3.74 4.53 -7.45
N ALA A 123 -3.08 5.41 -6.71
CA ALA A 123 -3.70 6.56 -6.06
C ALA A 123 -3.05 7.88 -6.49
N CYS A 124 -3.87 8.91 -6.63
CA CYS A 124 -3.50 10.30 -6.87
C CYS A 124 -4.16 11.19 -5.82
N TYR A 125 -3.36 11.88 -5.02
CA TYR A 125 -3.82 13.01 -4.22
C TYR A 125 -3.57 14.26 -5.07
N PRO A 126 -4.61 14.97 -5.53
CA PRO A 126 -4.45 16.00 -6.55
C PRO A 126 -3.75 17.28 -6.06
N GLY A 127 -3.51 17.42 -4.75
CA GLY A 127 -3.05 18.64 -4.11
C GLY A 127 -4.18 19.34 -3.36
N GLY A 128 -4.06 20.66 -3.15
CA GLY A 128 -5.12 21.47 -2.55
C GLY A 128 -5.48 21.10 -1.10
N GLY A 129 -4.56 20.47 -0.38
CA GLY A 129 -4.76 20.00 0.99
C GLY A 129 -5.41 18.62 1.09
N ALA A 130 -5.50 17.86 -0.01
CA ALA A 130 -5.99 16.49 0.01
C ALA A 130 -5.12 15.60 0.92
N GLY A 131 -5.76 14.82 1.79
CA GLY A 131 -5.07 13.91 2.70
C GLY A 131 -5.91 12.67 2.99
N TYR A 132 -5.48 11.88 3.97
CA TYR A 132 -6.21 10.73 4.47
C TYR A 132 -6.09 10.71 5.99
N VAL A 133 -7.23 10.75 6.69
CA VAL A 133 -7.29 10.77 8.15
C VAL A 133 -6.63 9.54 8.80
N LYS A 134 -6.25 9.66 10.07
CA LYS A 134 -5.67 8.53 10.81
C LYS A 134 -6.58 7.30 10.78
N HIS A 135 -6.03 6.17 10.34
CA HIS A 135 -6.73 4.91 10.22
C HIS A 135 -5.78 3.72 10.43
N VAL A 136 -6.35 2.53 10.52
CA VAL A 136 -5.65 1.25 10.48
C VAL A 136 -6.09 0.54 9.21
N ASP A 137 -5.16 -0.05 8.47
CA ASP A 137 -5.49 -0.71 7.21
C ASP A 137 -6.42 -1.90 7.46
N ASN A 138 -6.06 -2.79 8.39
CA ASN A 138 -6.81 -3.97 8.78
C ASN A 138 -7.28 -3.90 10.25
N PRO A 139 -8.35 -3.16 10.56
CA PRO A 139 -8.81 -2.98 11.94
C PRO A 139 -9.59 -4.19 12.49
N ASN A 140 -10.13 -5.03 11.60
CA ASN A 140 -11.09 -6.10 11.89
C ASN A 140 -10.60 -7.49 11.42
N SER A 141 -9.29 -7.65 11.22
CA SER A 141 -8.65 -8.90 10.82
C SER A 141 -9.24 -9.53 9.55
N ASP A 142 -9.34 -8.76 8.47
CA ASP A 142 -9.89 -9.20 7.18
C ASP A 142 -8.93 -10.06 6.33
N GLY A 143 -7.75 -10.36 6.87
CA GLY A 143 -6.68 -11.14 6.27
C GLY A 143 -5.50 -10.33 5.76
N ARG A 144 -5.60 -8.99 5.62
CA ARG A 144 -4.48 -8.16 5.16
C ARG A 144 -3.40 -8.10 6.24
N CYS A 145 -2.19 -8.58 5.92
CA CYS A 145 -1.10 -8.66 6.88
C CYS A 145 0.04 -7.67 6.60
N ILE A 146 0.42 -7.46 5.33
CA ILE A 146 1.48 -6.54 4.94
C ILE A 146 0.95 -5.57 3.90
N THR A 147 1.09 -4.27 4.18
CA THR A 147 0.85 -3.19 3.23
C THR A 147 2.16 -2.81 2.58
N CYS A 148 2.20 -2.75 1.25
CA CYS A 148 3.33 -2.21 0.50
C CYS A 148 2.87 -0.98 -0.29
N ILE A 149 3.63 0.12 -0.20
CA ILE A 149 3.37 1.37 -0.91
C ILE A 149 4.62 1.75 -1.69
N TYR A 150 4.48 1.94 -3.00
CA TYR A 150 5.53 2.47 -3.87
C TYR A 150 5.23 3.91 -4.27
N TYR A 151 6.17 4.81 -4.02
CA TYR A 151 6.04 6.24 -4.25
C TYR A 151 6.70 6.69 -5.56
N LEU A 152 6.11 7.72 -6.18
CA LEU A 152 6.38 8.09 -7.57
C LEU A 152 6.74 9.59 -7.74
N ASN A 153 6.97 10.31 -6.64
CA ASN A 153 7.00 11.77 -6.63
C ASN A 153 8.43 12.31 -6.74
N LYS A 154 8.83 12.72 -7.95
CA LYS A 154 10.15 13.28 -8.21
C LYS A 154 10.26 14.67 -7.61
N ASN A 155 11.44 14.99 -7.05
CA ASN A 155 11.77 16.30 -6.48
C ASN A 155 10.77 16.77 -5.40
N TRP A 156 10.18 15.82 -4.65
CA TRP A 156 9.23 16.14 -3.57
C TRP A 156 9.94 16.85 -2.42
N ASN A 157 9.38 17.96 -1.95
CA ASN A 157 9.84 18.64 -0.74
C ASN A 157 8.69 18.66 0.27
N ALA A 158 8.79 17.86 1.34
CA ALA A 158 7.73 17.78 2.34
C ALA A 158 7.43 19.12 3.06
N ASN A 159 8.38 20.05 3.13
CA ASN A 159 8.15 21.37 3.72
C ASN A 159 7.22 22.25 2.86
N ASP A 160 7.29 22.11 1.54
CA ASP A 160 6.50 22.92 0.59
C ASP A 160 5.24 22.16 0.15
N ASP A 161 5.39 20.87 -0.18
CA ASP A 161 4.36 20.05 -0.80
C ASP A 161 3.51 19.26 0.22
N GLY A 162 3.96 19.15 1.48
CA GLY A 162 3.31 18.35 2.52
C GLY A 162 3.28 16.86 2.18
N GLY A 163 2.11 16.21 2.34
CA GLY A 163 1.85 14.85 1.85
C GLY A 163 2.63 13.72 2.53
N VAL A 164 3.23 13.99 3.68
CA VAL A 164 3.97 13.01 4.51
C VAL A 164 3.01 11.90 4.97
N LEU A 165 3.45 10.65 4.85
CA LEU A 165 2.79 9.54 5.53
C LEU A 165 3.32 9.48 6.96
N ARG A 166 2.43 9.67 7.93
CA ARG A 166 2.76 9.62 9.36
C ARG A 166 2.25 8.33 9.97
N ILE A 167 3.14 7.49 10.48
CA ILE A 167 2.83 6.24 11.18
C ILE A 167 2.99 6.46 12.69
N PHE A 168 2.07 5.90 13.47
CA PHE A 168 2.04 5.95 14.93
C PHE A 168 2.22 4.53 15.51
N PRO A 169 3.44 3.95 15.50
CA PRO A 169 3.62 2.55 15.88
C PRO A 169 3.12 2.28 17.31
N GLU A 170 2.27 1.26 17.46
CA GLU A 170 1.65 0.93 18.75
C GLU A 170 2.71 0.58 19.80
N GLY A 171 2.57 1.14 21.00
CA GLY A 171 3.50 0.92 22.11
C GLY A 171 4.88 1.55 21.93
N LYS A 172 5.09 2.39 20.90
CA LYS A 172 6.32 3.16 20.72
C LYS A 172 6.12 4.63 21.11
N PRO A 173 7.11 5.28 21.72
CA PRO A 173 7.01 6.70 22.14
C PRO A 173 7.24 7.69 20.98
N TYR A 174 7.52 7.20 19.77
CA TYR A 174 7.85 8.03 18.62
C TYR A 174 6.79 7.91 17.52
N VAL A 175 6.80 8.89 16.63
CA VAL A 175 6.04 8.94 15.39
C VAL A 175 7.02 8.82 14.23
N ALA A 176 6.66 8.10 13.19
CA ALA A 176 7.49 7.92 12.00
C ALA A 176 6.91 8.68 10.81
N ASP A 177 7.63 9.71 10.36
CA ASP A 177 7.27 10.51 9.19
C ASP A 177 8.03 10.00 7.96
N ILE A 178 7.28 9.61 6.94
CA ILE A 178 7.80 9.02 5.71
C ILE A 178 7.40 9.91 4.54
N GLU A 179 8.42 10.56 3.98
CA GLU A 179 8.25 11.36 2.77
C GLU A 179 7.95 10.45 1.56
N PRO A 180 7.01 10.83 0.69
CA PRO A 180 6.57 10.03 -0.45
C PRO A 180 7.53 10.18 -1.65
N LEU A 181 8.83 9.98 -1.41
CA LEU A 181 9.89 10.20 -2.40
C LEU A 181 9.80 9.24 -3.58
N PHE A 182 10.19 9.70 -4.77
CA PHE A 182 10.28 8.84 -5.95
C PHE A 182 11.16 7.60 -5.71
N ASP A 183 10.68 6.45 -6.20
CA ASP A 183 11.37 5.17 -6.16
C ASP A 183 11.61 4.62 -4.73
N ARG A 184 10.80 5.07 -3.78
CA ARG A 184 10.70 4.52 -2.43
C ARG A 184 9.63 3.45 -2.36
N LEU A 185 10.00 2.26 -1.87
CA LEU A 185 9.08 1.21 -1.47
C LEU A 185 9.00 1.17 0.06
N LEU A 186 7.81 1.37 0.61
CA LEU A 186 7.49 1.21 2.02
C LEU A 186 6.74 -0.10 2.24
N LEU A 187 7.08 -0.82 3.32
CA LEU A 187 6.39 -2.00 3.81
C LEU A 187 6.04 -1.79 5.29
N PHE A 188 4.84 -2.15 5.71
CA PHE A 188 4.45 -2.14 7.12
C PHE A 188 3.34 -3.15 7.42
N TRP A 189 3.20 -3.55 8.68
CA TRP A 189 2.11 -4.42 9.12
C TRP A 189 0.77 -3.70 8.98
N SER A 190 -0.20 -4.33 8.32
CA SER A 190 -1.51 -3.72 8.04
C SER A 190 -2.43 -3.59 9.26
N ASP A 191 -2.16 -4.33 10.34
CA ASP A 191 -3.01 -4.36 11.53
C ASP A 191 -2.80 -3.16 12.48
N ARG A 192 -3.37 -3.26 13.69
CA ARG A 192 -3.37 -2.20 14.70
C ARG A 192 -1.99 -1.75 15.18
N ARG A 193 -0.92 -2.48 14.83
CA ARG A 193 0.46 -2.09 15.12
C ARG A 193 0.85 -0.78 14.43
N ASN A 194 0.24 -0.43 13.29
CA ASN A 194 0.60 0.76 12.51
C ASN A 194 -0.62 1.62 12.11
N PRO A 195 -1.30 2.28 13.05
CA PRO A 195 -2.20 3.39 12.72
C PRO A 195 -1.41 4.47 11.99
N HIS A 196 -1.96 5.01 10.91
CA HIS A 196 -1.26 5.98 10.08
C HIS A 196 -2.22 6.96 9.40
N GLU A 197 -1.69 8.11 9.00
CA GLU A 197 -2.40 9.17 8.27
C GLU A 197 -1.55 9.71 7.14
N VAL A 198 -2.20 10.23 6.09
CA VAL A 198 -1.53 11.00 5.04
C VAL A 198 -1.84 12.46 5.31
N GLN A 199 -0.80 13.23 5.66
CA GLN A 199 -0.93 14.66 5.86
C GLN A 199 -1.40 15.36 4.58
N PRO A 200 -2.03 16.55 4.68
CA PRO A 200 -2.44 17.33 3.53
C PRO A 200 -1.31 17.49 2.51
N SER A 201 -1.58 17.15 1.24
CA SER A 201 -0.67 17.38 0.13
C SER A 201 -1.10 18.63 -0.64
N TYR A 202 -0.14 19.47 -0.99
CA TYR A 202 -0.36 20.71 -1.74
C TYR A 202 0.11 20.60 -3.19
N ALA A 203 0.91 19.59 -3.51
CA ALA A 203 1.21 19.14 -4.86
C ALA A 203 0.53 17.80 -5.20
N THR A 204 0.51 17.46 -6.48
CA THR A 204 0.00 16.16 -6.96
C THR A 204 0.92 15.03 -6.50
N ARG A 205 0.38 14.12 -5.68
CA ARG A 205 1.10 12.99 -5.07
C ARG A 205 0.55 11.66 -5.56
N TYR A 206 1.40 10.88 -6.21
CA TYR A 206 1.10 9.53 -6.67
C TYR A 206 1.70 8.46 -5.76
N ALA A 207 0.97 7.37 -5.60
CA ALA A 207 1.43 6.16 -4.94
C ALA A 207 0.74 4.92 -5.53
N ILE A 208 1.38 3.76 -5.43
CA ILE A 208 0.79 2.47 -5.76
C ILE A 208 0.81 1.60 -4.51
N THR A 209 -0.35 1.14 -4.07
CA THR A 209 -0.49 0.31 -2.86
C THR A 209 -0.92 -1.11 -3.22
N VAL A 210 -0.31 -2.10 -2.59
CA VAL A 210 -0.78 -3.50 -2.59
C VAL A 210 -0.84 -4.04 -1.17
N TRP A 211 -1.83 -4.89 -0.90
CA TRP A 211 -1.96 -5.59 0.38
C TRP A 211 -1.79 -7.08 0.18
N TYR A 212 -0.92 -7.69 0.98
CA TYR A 212 -0.73 -9.14 1.02
C TYR A 212 -1.60 -9.77 2.10
N PHE A 213 -2.13 -10.96 1.82
CA PHE A 213 -3.08 -11.64 2.67
C PHE A 213 -2.47 -12.89 3.33
N ASP A 214 -2.58 -12.95 4.65
CA ASP A 214 -2.31 -14.18 5.41
C ASP A 214 -3.41 -15.20 5.16
N SER A 215 -3.01 -16.42 4.80
CA SER A 215 -3.92 -17.50 4.42
C SER A 215 -4.87 -17.92 5.52
N GLN A 216 -4.40 -17.98 6.77
CA GLN A 216 -5.20 -18.42 7.92
C GLN A 216 -6.19 -17.33 8.30
N GLU A 217 -5.71 -16.10 8.51
CA GLU A 217 -6.56 -14.97 8.89
C GLU A 217 -7.63 -14.71 7.83
N ARG A 218 -7.28 -14.82 6.54
CA ARG A 218 -8.23 -14.66 5.44
C ARG A 218 -9.29 -15.75 5.41
N ALA A 219 -8.93 -17.00 5.70
CA ALA A 219 -9.88 -18.10 5.77
C ALA A 219 -10.89 -17.89 6.91
N GLU A 220 -10.42 -17.45 8.06
CA GLU A 220 -11.28 -17.10 9.20
C GLU A 220 -12.18 -15.90 8.90
N ALA A 221 -11.66 -14.85 8.27
CA ALA A 221 -12.46 -13.70 7.86
C ALA A 221 -13.62 -14.10 6.92
N LYS A 222 -13.37 -15.03 5.99
CA LYS A 222 -14.42 -15.58 5.12
C LYS A 222 -15.45 -16.39 5.90
N ARG A 223 -15.05 -17.16 6.91
CA ARG A 223 -15.99 -17.90 7.79
C ARG A 223 -16.89 -16.94 8.55
N ARG A 224 -16.31 -15.95 9.25
CA ARG A 224 -17.07 -14.92 9.98
C ARG A 224 -18.07 -14.18 9.09
N CYS A 225 -17.68 -13.88 7.84
CA CYS A 225 -18.57 -13.21 6.89
C CYS A 225 -19.75 -14.08 6.46
N ARG A 226 -19.55 -15.39 6.29
CA ARG A 226 -20.63 -16.35 5.94
C ARG A 226 -21.61 -16.48 7.10
N GLU A 227 -21.09 -16.72 8.31
CA GLU A 227 -21.90 -16.82 9.53
C GLU A 227 -22.77 -15.56 9.77
N ARG A 228 -22.23 -14.36 9.48
CA ARG A 228 -23.00 -13.12 9.59
C ARG A 228 -24.09 -12.99 8.53
N THR A 229 -23.81 -13.40 7.28
CA THR A 229 -24.81 -13.38 6.20
C THR A 229 -25.94 -14.37 6.50
N ASP A 230 -25.61 -15.55 7.01
CA ASP A 230 -26.58 -16.60 7.32
C ASP A 230 -27.50 -16.18 8.47
N SER A 231 -26.95 -15.56 9.53
CA SER A 231 -27.75 -15.02 10.64
C SER A 231 -28.63 -13.82 10.26
N GLU A 232 -28.16 -12.94 9.38
CA GLU A 232 -28.96 -11.83 8.83
C GLU A 232 -30.15 -12.36 8.00
N ASN A 233 -29.94 -13.42 7.20
CA ASN A 233 -31.00 -14.03 6.39
C ASN A 233 -32.04 -14.81 7.22
N SER A 234 -31.62 -15.49 8.29
CA SER A 234 -32.54 -16.17 9.21
C SER A 234 -33.46 -15.18 9.94
N ASN A 235 -32.94 -14.03 10.37
CA ASN A 235 -33.72 -12.99 11.05
C ASN A 235 -34.64 -12.19 10.12
N SER A 236 -34.43 -12.21 8.80
CA SER A 236 -35.32 -11.56 7.82
C SER A 236 -36.43 -12.47 7.29
N SER A 237 -36.45 -13.73 7.72
CA SER A 237 -37.41 -14.76 7.29
C SER A 237 -38.48 -15.06 8.36
N GLU A 238 -38.41 -14.38 9.51
CA GLU A 238 -39.43 -14.34 10.57
C GLU A 238 -40.21 -13.01 10.53
#